data_AF-A0A1X7NYH9-F1
#
_entry.id   AF-A0A1X7NYH9-F1
#
_cell.length_a   1.000
_cell.length_b   1.000
_cell.length_c   1.000
_cell.angle_alpha   90.00
_cell.angle_beta   90.00
_cell.angle_gamma   90.00
#
_symmetry.space_group_name_H-M   'P 1'
#
loop_
_entity.id
_entity.type
_entity.pdbx_description
1 polymer ?
#
loop_
_entity_poly.entity_id
_entity_poly.type
_entity_poly.pdbx_seq_one_letter_code
_entity_poly.pdbx_strand_id
1 'polypeptide(L)'
;MTLSPNRTAQFAELLASCSDGISHRFGGDHALGGQRHTKVALALWLDRLGRLVPELRLSVTDMWVKGWPWSTVVFIRWTGAATFPDGTPYRQHGVHIVTLRWGEVTAIDANEDSQAVAELLTALAATGMAEAAADPITS
;
A
#
# COMPACT_ATOMS: atom_id res chain seq x y z
N MET A 1 -22.45 -11.79 0.99
CA MET A 1 -21.97 -12.09 -0.38
C MET A 1 -20.71 -11.27 -0.59
N THR A 2 -19.54 -11.85 -0.29
CA THR A 2 -18.27 -11.13 -0.35
C THR A 2 -17.60 -11.51 -1.65
N LEU A 3 -17.87 -10.75 -2.71
CA LEU A 3 -17.03 -10.80 -3.90
C LEU A 3 -15.65 -10.32 -3.45
N SER A 4 -14.68 -11.24 -3.38
CA SER A 4 -13.28 -10.82 -3.25
C SER A 4 -12.94 -10.08 -4.54
N PRO A 5 -12.76 -8.75 -4.52
CA PRO A 5 -12.62 -8.03 -5.78
C PRO A 5 -11.25 -8.35 -6.38
N ASN A 6 -11.19 -8.45 -7.70
CA ASN A 6 -9.95 -8.71 -8.43
C ASN A 6 -8.90 -7.63 -8.08
N ARG A 7 -7.85 -7.98 -7.32
CA ARG A 7 -6.82 -7.02 -6.87
C ARG A 7 -6.12 -6.33 -8.04
N THR A 8 -5.91 -7.03 -9.15
CA THR A 8 -5.32 -6.45 -10.36
C THR A 8 -6.18 -5.33 -10.92
N ALA A 9 -7.50 -5.49 -10.93
CA ALA A 9 -8.42 -4.44 -11.38
C ALA A 9 -8.40 -3.22 -10.44
N GLN A 10 -8.42 -3.45 -9.12
CA GLN A 10 -8.33 -2.37 -8.13
C GLN A 10 -7.02 -1.59 -8.24
N PHE A 11 -5.89 -2.28 -8.46
CA PHE A 11 -4.59 -1.63 -8.65
C PHE A 11 -4.55 -0.84 -9.97
N ALA A 12 -5.17 -1.34 -11.03
CA ALA A 12 -5.29 -0.60 -12.28
C ALA A 12 -6.13 0.68 -12.12
N GLU A 13 -7.24 0.62 -11.37
CA GLU A 13 -8.06 1.80 -11.06
C GLU A 13 -7.30 2.82 -10.21
N LEU A 14 -6.60 2.37 -9.17
CA LEU A 14 -5.74 3.23 -8.35
C LEU A 14 -4.69 3.93 -9.21
N LEU A 15 -3.96 3.17 -10.03
CA LEU A 15 -2.97 3.73 -10.96
C LEU A 15 -3.61 4.72 -11.92
N ALA A 16 -4.77 4.40 -12.51
CA ALA A 16 -5.46 5.30 -13.43
C ALA A 16 -5.79 6.67 -12.80
N SER A 17 -6.09 6.72 -11.50
CA SER A 17 -6.35 7.96 -10.76
C SER A 17 -5.11 8.77 -10.38
N CYS A 18 -3.91 8.19 -10.49
CA CYS A 18 -2.65 8.84 -10.12
C CYS A 18 -2.06 9.65 -11.27
N SER A 19 -1.50 10.82 -10.94
CA SER A 19 -0.64 11.60 -11.84
C SER A 19 0.60 10.81 -12.27
N ASP A 20 1.19 11.15 -13.41
CA ASP A 20 2.40 10.48 -13.90
C ASP A 20 3.61 10.68 -12.97
N GLY A 21 3.70 11.87 -12.35
CA GLY A 21 4.72 12.26 -11.37
C GLY A 21 4.29 12.05 -9.90
N ILE A 22 3.52 10.99 -9.64
CA ILE A 22 3.04 10.63 -8.29
C ILE A 22 4.21 10.51 -7.31
N SER A 23 4.07 11.08 -6.10
CA SER A 23 4.97 10.82 -4.98
C SER A 23 4.35 9.79 -4.03
N HIS A 24 4.92 8.60 -3.94
CA HIS A 24 4.46 7.54 -3.04
C HIS A 24 5.54 7.19 -2.00
N ARG A 25 5.20 7.24 -0.71
CA ARG A 25 6.06 6.76 0.40
C ARG A 25 5.36 5.62 1.13
N PHE A 26 6.11 4.59 1.47
CA PHE A 26 5.66 3.50 2.35
C PHE A 26 6.69 3.32 3.47
N GLY A 27 6.24 3.29 4.72
CA GLY A 27 7.10 3.23 5.90
C GLY A 27 7.87 1.91 6.03
N GLY A 28 9.02 1.96 6.70
CA GLY A 28 9.82 0.78 7.06
C GLY A 28 11.08 0.57 6.22
N ASP A 29 12.00 -0.22 6.77
CA ASP A 29 13.26 -0.65 6.16
C ASP A 29 13.17 -2.13 5.78
N HIS A 30 12.45 -2.41 4.69
CA HIS A 30 12.13 -3.75 4.20
C HIS A 30 11.65 -3.71 2.74
N ALA A 31 11.42 -4.86 2.11
CA ALA A 31 11.10 -4.99 0.67
C ALA A 31 9.90 -4.16 0.14
N LEU A 32 8.96 -3.78 1.01
CA LEU A 32 7.82 -2.90 0.67
C LEU A 32 8.05 -1.41 1.02
N GLY A 33 9.16 -1.05 1.63
CA GLY A 33 9.45 0.31 2.09
C GLY A 33 9.83 1.29 0.99
N GLY A 34 10.30 2.46 1.41
CA GLY A 34 10.91 3.45 0.52
C GLY A 34 9.94 4.33 -0.26
N GLN A 35 10.50 5.08 -1.22
CA GLN A 35 9.81 6.12 -1.98
C GLN A 35 9.84 5.87 -3.49
N ARG A 36 8.76 6.24 -4.18
CA ARG A 36 8.56 6.11 -5.62
C ARG A 36 7.99 7.41 -6.17
N HIS A 37 8.70 8.04 -7.09
CA HIS A 37 8.29 9.28 -7.77
C HIS A 37 7.71 9.08 -9.18
N THR A 38 7.45 7.82 -9.57
CA THR A 38 6.89 7.49 -10.88
C THR A 38 5.75 6.49 -10.78
N LYS A 39 4.78 6.63 -11.69
CA LYS A 39 3.64 5.69 -11.83
C LYS A 39 4.09 4.26 -12.16
N VAL A 40 5.18 4.11 -12.91
CA VAL A 40 5.78 2.80 -13.25
C VAL A 40 6.31 2.11 -11.99
N ALA A 41 7.07 2.81 -11.15
CA ALA A 41 7.60 2.22 -9.93
C ALA A 41 6.50 1.92 -8.91
N LEU A 42 5.46 2.76 -8.84
CA LEU A 42 4.26 2.48 -8.06
C LEU A 42 3.54 1.21 -8.55
N ALA A 43 3.42 1.00 -9.86
CA ALA A 43 2.79 -0.19 -10.42
C ALA A 43 3.54 -1.47 -10.07
N LEU A 44 4.89 -1.46 -10.20
CA LEU A 44 5.74 -2.58 -9.80
C LEU A 44 5.60 -2.90 -8.30
N TRP A 45 5.48 -1.85 -7.49
CA TRP A 45 5.29 -1.99 -6.04
C TRP A 45 3.93 -2.60 -5.69
N LEU A 46 2.84 -2.13 -6.32
CA LEU A 46 1.49 -2.69 -6.13
C LEU A 46 1.42 -4.16 -6.55
N ASP A 47 2.08 -4.50 -7.66
CA ASP A 47 2.15 -5.86 -8.15
C ASP A 47 2.93 -6.78 -7.19
N ARG A 48 4.05 -6.31 -6.62
CA ARG A 48 4.77 -7.02 -5.55
C ARG A 48 3.91 -7.20 -4.30
N LEU A 49 3.25 -6.15 -3.81
CA LEU A 49 2.29 -6.26 -2.70
C LEU A 49 1.18 -7.29 -3.01
N GLY A 50 0.73 -7.28 -4.27
CA GLY A 50 -0.19 -8.21 -4.92
C GLY A 50 0.18 -9.69 -4.71
N ARG A 51 1.46 -10.01 -4.93
CA ARG A 51 2.00 -11.37 -4.77
C ARG A 51 2.36 -11.72 -3.34
N LEU A 52 2.89 -10.77 -2.57
CA LEU A 52 3.39 -11.03 -1.22
C LEU A 52 2.26 -11.27 -0.22
N VAL A 53 1.15 -10.52 -0.32
CA VAL A 53 0.06 -10.59 0.67
C VAL A 53 -1.31 -10.65 -0.02
N PRO A 54 -1.61 -11.71 -0.81
CA PRO A 54 -2.79 -11.81 -1.68
C PRO A 54 -4.13 -11.60 -0.98
N GLU A 55 -4.23 -12.03 0.28
CA GLU A 55 -5.43 -11.92 1.10
C GLU A 55 -5.52 -10.64 1.95
N LEU A 56 -4.60 -9.69 1.77
CA LEU A 56 -4.61 -8.41 2.50
C LEU A 56 -5.94 -7.68 2.30
N ARG A 57 -6.63 -7.41 3.40
CA ARG A 57 -7.87 -6.64 3.44
C ARG A 57 -7.67 -5.39 4.28
N LEU A 58 -7.81 -4.24 3.64
CA LEU A 58 -7.83 -2.94 4.33
C LEU A 58 -9.28 -2.52 4.56
N SER A 59 -9.59 -2.09 5.78
CA SER A 59 -10.90 -1.59 6.18
C SER A 59 -10.76 -0.16 6.68
N VAL A 60 -11.36 0.79 5.96
CA VAL A 60 -11.38 2.21 6.36
C VAL A 60 -12.21 2.36 7.63
N THR A 61 -11.64 2.97 8.65
CA THR A 61 -12.34 3.28 9.91
C THR A 61 -12.81 4.73 9.93
N ASP A 62 -11.98 5.64 9.43
CA ASP A 62 -12.25 7.06 9.42
C ASP A 62 -11.66 7.70 8.16
N MET A 63 -12.30 8.76 7.69
CA MET A 63 -11.80 9.55 6.58
C MET A 63 -12.05 11.04 6.84
N TRP A 64 -11.01 11.85 6.69
CA TRP A 64 -11.10 13.31 6.75
C TRP A 64 -10.61 13.91 5.46
N VAL A 65 -11.35 14.89 4.94
CA VAL A 65 -11.00 15.60 3.71
C VAL A 65 -10.82 17.08 4.07
N LYS A 66 -9.70 17.67 3.63
CA LYS A 66 -9.41 19.09 3.82
C LYS A 66 -8.94 19.73 2.52
N GLY A 67 -9.16 21.04 2.42
CA GLY A 67 -8.66 21.87 1.33
C GLY A 67 -9.69 22.06 0.21
N TRP A 68 -9.21 22.69 -0.86
CA TRP A 68 -10.01 23.03 -2.03
C TRP A 68 -9.73 22.05 -3.17
N PRO A 69 -10.57 21.97 -4.23
CA PRO A 69 -10.38 21.02 -5.31
C PRO A 69 -8.99 21.04 -5.96
N TRP A 70 -8.31 22.20 -6.04
CA TRP A 70 -6.95 22.33 -6.57
C TRP A 70 -5.82 21.92 -5.61
N SER A 71 -6.15 21.67 -4.33
CA SER A 71 -5.21 21.28 -3.28
C SER A 71 -5.98 20.59 -2.14
N THR A 72 -6.41 19.36 -2.41
CA THR A 72 -7.16 18.54 -1.44
C THR A 72 -6.21 17.57 -0.74
N VAL A 73 -6.38 17.38 0.57
CA VAL A 73 -5.69 16.35 1.36
C VAL A 73 -6.72 15.45 2.02
N VAL A 74 -6.61 14.15 1.79
CA VAL A 74 -7.45 13.12 2.36
C VAL A 74 -6.62 12.31 3.36
N PHE A 75 -7.10 12.22 4.59
CA PHE A 75 -6.54 11.40 5.64
C PHE A 75 -7.44 10.18 5.81
N ILE A 76 -6.91 8.99 5.60
CA ILE A 76 -7.67 7.74 5.67
C ILE A 76 -7.07 6.89 6.78
N ARG A 77 -7.79 6.71 7.88
CA ARG A 77 -7.41 5.74 8.91
C ARG A 77 -8.04 4.40 8.58
N TRP A 78 -7.27 3.34 8.76
CA TRP A 78 -7.71 2.00 8.42
C TRP A 78 -7.10 0.93 9.33
N THR A 79 -7.72 -0.24 9.33
CA THR A 79 -7.15 -1.50 9.85
C THR A 79 -6.89 -2.47 8.71
N GLY A 80 -5.88 -3.32 8.85
CA GLY A 80 -5.49 -4.32 7.88
C GLY A 80 -5.52 -5.72 8.50
N ALA A 81 -5.91 -6.70 7.70
CA ALA A 81 -5.88 -8.11 8.09
C ALA A 81 -5.35 -8.98 6.95
N ALA A 82 -4.56 -9.98 7.31
CA ALA A 82 -4.04 -11.03 6.41
C ALA A 82 -3.70 -12.27 7.26
N THR A 83 -2.92 -13.20 6.74
CA THR A 83 -2.49 -14.40 7.47
C THR A 83 -0.98 -14.58 7.34
N PHE A 84 -0.31 -14.86 8.44
CA PHE A 84 1.09 -15.29 8.40
C PHE A 84 1.20 -16.66 7.72
N PRO A 85 2.37 -17.05 7.20
CA PRO A 85 2.54 -18.35 6.55
C PRO A 85 2.24 -19.56 7.45
N ASP A 86 2.34 -19.41 8.78
CA ASP A 86 2.01 -20.44 9.76
C ASP A 86 0.50 -20.52 10.10
N GLY A 87 -0.33 -19.68 9.46
CA GLY A 87 -1.77 -19.61 9.69
C GLY A 87 -2.19 -18.64 10.80
N THR A 88 -1.25 -18.03 11.53
CA THR A 88 -1.59 -17.06 12.57
C THR A 88 -2.10 -15.73 11.98
N PRO A 89 -2.98 -15.01 12.68
CA PRO A 89 -3.59 -13.80 12.13
C PRO A 89 -2.59 -12.64 12.06
N TYR A 90 -2.46 -12.03 10.88
CA TYR A 90 -1.77 -10.76 10.71
C TYR A 90 -2.75 -9.60 10.94
N ARG A 91 -2.32 -8.60 11.71
CA ARG A 91 -3.10 -7.39 12.01
C ARG A 91 -2.26 -6.16 11.78
N GLN A 92 -2.87 -5.16 11.16
CA GLN A 92 -2.26 -3.89 10.87
C GLN A 92 -3.21 -2.75 11.22
N HIS A 93 -2.65 -1.58 11.45
CA HIS A 93 -3.36 -0.32 11.47
C HIS A 93 -2.48 0.73 10.80
N GLY A 94 -3.10 1.77 10.26
CA GLY A 94 -2.35 2.82 9.60
C GLY A 94 -3.18 4.01 9.20
N VAL A 95 -2.48 5.01 8.68
CA VAL A 95 -3.03 6.21 8.08
C VAL A 95 -2.39 6.42 6.71
N HIS A 96 -3.23 6.55 5.68
CA HIS A 96 -2.81 7.12 4.41
C HIS A 96 -3.09 8.62 4.39
N ILE A 97 -2.10 9.40 3.99
CA ILE A 97 -2.28 10.82 3.67
C ILE A 97 -2.16 10.95 2.15
N VAL A 98 -3.27 11.26 1.50
CA VAL A 98 -3.39 11.32 0.04
C VAL A 98 -3.59 12.76 -0.38
N THR A 99 -2.74 13.27 -1.27
CA THR A 99 -2.89 14.62 -1.84
C THR A 99 -3.46 14.52 -3.24
N LEU A 100 -4.49 15.35 -3.52
CA LEU A 100 -5.12 15.44 -4.82
C LEU A 100 -5.09 16.87 -5.37
N ARG A 101 -5.03 16.97 -6.69
CA ARG A 101 -5.21 18.22 -7.46
C ARG A 101 -6.25 17.97 -8.54
N TRP A 102 -7.38 18.68 -8.48
CA TRP A 102 -8.52 18.52 -9.38
C TRP A 102 -8.99 17.06 -9.51
N GLY A 103 -8.95 16.31 -8.40
CA GLY A 103 -9.35 14.90 -8.35
C GLY A 103 -8.26 13.90 -8.77
N GLU A 104 -7.14 14.36 -9.33
CA GLU A 104 -5.99 13.51 -9.63
C GLU A 104 -5.12 13.32 -8.38
N VAL A 105 -4.69 12.08 -8.11
CA VAL A 105 -3.82 11.76 -6.97
C VAL A 105 -2.37 12.12 -7.29
N THR A 106 -1.79 13.05 -6.54
CA THR A 106 -0.41 13.55 -6.74
C THR A 106 0.56 13.07 -5.66
N ALA A 107 0.06 12.66 -4.49
CA ALA A 107 0.88 12.00 -3.49
C ALA A 107 0.10 10.99 -2.65
N ILE A 108 0.77 9.92 -2.23
CA ILE A 108 0.29 8.93 -1.27
C ILE A 108 1.39 8.71 -0.23
N ASP A 109 1.11 9.03 1.02
CA ASP A 109 2.00 8.76 2.14
C ASP A 109 1.37 7.69 3.04
N ALA A 110 1.88 6.46 2.92
CA ALA A 110 1.40 5.30 3.66
C ALA A 110 2.18 5.11 4.97
N ASN A 111 1.48 5.34 6.09
CA ASN A 111 2.03 5.25 7.44
C ASN A 111 1.33 4.13 8.19
N GLU A 112 1.93 2.94 8.16
CA GLU A 112 1.43 1.77 8.86
C GLU A 112 2.40 1.26 9.92
N ASP A 113 1.98 0.21 10.63
CA ASP A 113 2.82 -0.55 11.53
C ASP A 113 3.94 -1.28 10.76
N SER A 114 5.03 -0.55 10.51
CA SER A 114 6.19 -1.06 9.77
C SER A 114 6.86 -2.26 10.44
N GLN A 115 6.71 -2.43 11.76
CA GLN A 115 7.23 -3.61 12.44
C GLN A 115 6.40 -4.84 12.06
N ALA A 116 5.07 -4.74 12.08
CA ALA A 116 4.21 -5.82 11.64
C ALA A 116 4.50 -6.23 10.18
N VAL A 117 4.74 -5.27 9.29
CA VAL A 117 5.13 -5.55 7.90
C VAL A 117 6.48 -6.26 7.84
N ALA A 118 7.49 -5.81 8.59
CA ALA A 118 8.81 -6.45 8.64
C ALA A 118 8.72 -7.90 9.13
N GLU A 119 7.92 -8.16 10.16
CA GLU A 119 7.68 -9.50 10.70
C GLU A 119 7.02 -10.41 9.66
N LEU A 120 5.99 -9.92 8.97
CA LEU A 120 5.32 -10.65 7.90
C LEU A 120 6.28 -10.97 6.75
N LEU A 121 7.06 -9.99 6.29
CA LEU A 121 8.04 -10.19 5.21
C LEU A 121 9.14 -11.17 5.60
N THR A 122 9.60 -11.12 6.86
CA THR A 122 10.57 -12.09 7.39
C THR A 122 10.00 -13.50 7.35
N ALA A 123 8.74 -13.67 7.78
CA ALA A 123 8.07 -14.96 7.74
C ALA A 123 7.86 -15.47 6.31
N LEU A 124 7.47 -14.61 5.37
CA LEU A 124 7.33 -14.96 3.95
C LEU A 124 8.69 -15.34 3.33
N ALA A 125 9.76 -14.61 3.64
CA ALA A 125 11.09 -14.95 3.16
C ALA A 125 11.52 -16.34 3.64
N ALA A 126 11.19 -16.72 4.87
CA ALA A 126 11.48 -18.04 5.43
C ALA A 126 10.76 -19.20 4.72
N THR A 127 9.70 -18.93 3.95
CA THR A 127 9.03 -19.95 3.11
C THR A 127 9.60 -20.04 1.70
N GLY A 128 10.63 -19.26 1.38
CA GLY A 128 11.26 -19.22 0.06
C GLY A 128 10.72 -18.14 -0.88
N MET A 129 9.84 -17.24 -0.41
CA MET A 129 9.39 -16.10 -1.22
C MET A 129 10.49 -15.02 -1.29
N ALA A 130 11.39 -15.15 -2.26
CA ALA A 130 12.56 -14.28 -2.41
C ALA A 130 12.23 -12.77 -2.48
N GLU A 131 11.11 -12.39 -3.11
CA GLU A 131 10.68 -10.98 -3.20
C GLU A 131 10.42 -10.33 -1.83
N ALA A 132 10.18 -11.11 -0.76
CA ALA A 132 9.96 -10.60 0.59
C ALA A 132 11.25 -10.08 1.26
N ALA A 133 12.41 -10.53 0.79
CA ALA A 133 13.73 -10.11 1.26
C ALA A 133 14.49 -9.26 0.21
N ALA A 134 13.87 -8.96 -0.92
CA ALA A 134 14.48 -8.13 -1.95
C ALA A 134 14.58 -6.66 -1.52
N ASP A 135 15.47 -5.92 -2.17
CA ASP A 135 15.56 -4.48 -1.96
C ASP A 135 14.23 -3.77 -2.28
N PRO A 136 13.93 -2.64 -1.60
CA PRO A 136 12.75 -1.85 -1.88
C PRO A 136 12.73 -1.34 -3.32
N ILE A 137 11.55 -1.32 -3.95
CA ILE A 137 11.36 -0.69 -5.25
C ILE A 137 11.35 0.84 -5.05
N THR A 138 12.35 1.53 -5.59
CA THR A 138 12.50 2.98 -5.50
C THR A 138 12.66 3.63 -6.87
N SER A 139 12.34 4.93 -6.98
CA SER A 139 12.55 5.77 -8.18
C SER A 139 12.53 7.24 -7.82
#